data_AF-A0A938RVG1-F1
#
_entry.id   AF-A0A938RVG1-F1
#
_cell.length_a   1.000
_cell.length_b   1.000
_cell.length_c   1.000
_cell.angle_alpha   90.00
_cell.angle_beta   90.00
_cell.angle_gamma   90.00
#
_symmetry.space_group_name_H-M   'P 1'
#
loop_
_entity.id
_entity.type
_entity.pdbx_description
1 polymer ?
#
loop_
_entity_poly.entity_id
_entity_poly.type
_entity_poly.pdbx_seq_one_letter_code
_entity_poly.pdbx_strand_id
1 'polypeptide(L)'
;MGETQSRAPLDSENDVELYTSPWVSGTRAAAYFGPISSELFLQDDQVEDRSEAWSKAERELLESLRDKARLLGANAVVGLEITLDPFAQLPESAATGLRLHAVGTAAKLEPLF
;
A
#
# COMPACT_ATOMS: atom_id res chain seq x y z
N MET A 1 23.25 8.94 33.83
CA MET A 1 23.06 7.66 33.10
C MET A 1 21.63 7.69 32.57
N GLY A 2 21.47 8.00 31.29
CA GLY A 2 20.15 8.07 30.65
C GLY A 2 19.77 6.68 30.16
N GLU A 3 18.72 6.11 30.73
CA GLU A 3 18.09 4.92 30.20
C GLU A 3 17.12 5.35 29.10
N THR A 4 17.60 5.28 27.86
CA THR A 4 16.76 5.51 26.68
C THR A 4 15.78 4.35 26.55
N GLN A 5 14.50 4.71 26.61
CA GLN A 5 13.34 3.87 26.39
C GLN A 5 13.51 2.99 25.13
N SER A 6 13.59 1.67 25.31
CA SER A 6 13.19 0.74 24.24
C SER A 6 11.71 0.46 24.40
N ARG A 7 10.90 1.41 23.95
CA ARG A 7 9.48 1.18 23.69
C ARG A 7 9.44 0.22 22.49
N ALA A 8 9.26 -1.07 22.74
CA ALA A 8 8.85 -2.00 21.69
C ALA A 8 7.59 -1.42 21.04
N PRO A 9 7.48 -1.35 19.70
CA PRO A 9 6.24 -0.91 19.08
C PRO A 9 5.17 -1.97 19.39
N LEU A 10 4.27 -1.62 20.30
CA LEU A 10 2.98 -2.25 20.51
C LEU A 10 2.14 -1.90 19.27
N ASP A 11 1.85 -2.90 18.43
CA ASP A 11 0.77 -2.98 17.41
C ASP A 11 1.15 -3.77 16.12
N SER A 12 2.18 -4.61 16.14
CA SER A 12 2.59 -5.40 14.95
C SER A 12 1.78 -6.67 14.66
N GLU A 13 0.77 -7.04 15.47
CA GLU A 13 0.02 -8.30 15.27
C GLU A 13 -1.06 -8.24 14.18
N ASN A 14 -1.37 -7.07 13.62
CA ASN A 14 -2.42 -6.90 12.61
C ASN A 14 -2.02 -6.00 11.42
N ASP A 15 -0.75 -5.63 11.32
CA ASP A 15 -0.33 -4.85 10.16
C ASP A 15 -0.21 -5.75 8.93
N VAL A 16 -0.73 -5.27 7.80
CA VAL A 16 -0.65 -6.01 6.54
C VAL A 16 0.68 -5.69 5.89
N GLU A 17 1.50 -6.72 5.72
CA GLU A 17 2.80 -6.58 5.09
C GLU A 17 2.66 -6.48 3.56
N LEU A 18 3.47 -5.60 2.96
CA LEU A 18 3.42 -5.36 1.52
C LEU A 18 4.72 -5.87 0.88
N TYR A 19 4.60 -6.76 -0.08
CA TYR A 19 5.72 -7.38 -0.77
C TYR A 19 5.60 -7.16 -2.28
N THR A 20 6.66 -6.62 -2.88
CA THR A 20 6.80 -6.55 -4.34
C THR A 20 7.03 -7.92 -4.97
N SER A 21 7.63 -8.85 -4.21
CA SER A 21 7.79 -10.24 -4.63
C SER A 21 6.46 -11.00 -4.50
N PRO A 22 6.11 -11.87 -5.46
CA PRO A 22 5.00 -12.81 -5.30
C PRO A 22 5.30 -13.93 -4.29
N TRP A 23 6.58 -14.17 -3.98
CA TRP A 23 7.04 -15.22 -3.06
C TRP A 23 7.78 -14.59 -1.87
N VAL A 24 7.39 -14.99 -0.65
CA VAL A 24 7.99 -14.50 0.59
C VAL A 24 8.73 -15.65 1.27
N SER A 25 10.05 -15.57 1.30
CA SER A 25 10.93 -16.60 1.88
C SER A 25 10.60 -16.89 3.33
N GLY A 26 10.62 -18.17 3.72
CA GLY A 26 10.32 -18.60 5.09
C GLY A 26 8.83 -18.66 5.43
N THR A 27 7.95 -18.35 4.46
CA THR A 27 6.49 -18.43 4.63
C THR A 27 5.86 -19.36 3.59
N ARG A 28 4.61 -19.76 3.85
CA ARG A 28 3.70 -20.37 2.87
C ARG A 28 2.40 -19.56 2.83
N ALA A 29 1.71 -19.57 1.69
CA ALA A 29 0.36 -19.04 1.61
C ALA A 29 -0.64 -20.07 2.13
N ALA A 30 -1.33 -19.77 3.23
CA ALA A 30 -2.47 -20.53 3.73
C ALA A 30 -3.73 -20.25 2.90
N ALA A 31 -3.87 -19.03 2.37
CA ALA A 31 -4.95 -18.64 1.47
C ALA A 31 -4.53 -17.50 0.54
N TYR A 32 -5.14 -17.45 -0.64
CA TYR A 32 -5.14 -16.30 -1.53
C TYR A 32 -6.58 -15.78 -1.67
N PHE A 33 -6.77 -14.48 -1.43
CA PHE A 33 -8.08 -13.83 -1.51
C PHE A 33 -8.33 -13.15 -2.86
N GLY A 34 -7.32 -13.19 -3.75
CA GLY A 34 -7.39 -12.61 -5.09
C GLY A 34 -6.74 -11.23 -5.20
N PRO A 35 -6.77 -10.63 -6.41
CA PRO A 35 -6.20 -9.33 -6.66
C PRO A 35 -7.02 -8.23 -5.98
N ILE A 36 -6.33 -7.27 -5.38
CA ILE A 36 -6.89 -6.03 -4.86
C ILE A 36 -6.14 -4.86 -5.49
N SER A 37 -6.83 -3.73 -5.62
CA SER A 37 -6.21 -2.50 -6.11
C SER A 37 -6.68 -1.28 -5.34
N SER A 38 -5.86 -0.25 -5.35
CA SER A 38 -6.14 1.08 -4.82
C SER A 38 -5.74 2.13 -5.84
N GLU A 39 -6.50 3.20 -5.94
CA GLU A 39 -6.24 4.29 -6.88
C GLU A 39 -6.44 5.63 -6.18
N LEU A 40 -5.55 6.58 -6.48
CA LEU A 40 -5.64 7.97 -6.04
C LEU A 40 -5.33 8.89 -7.22
N PHE A 41 -6.00 10.04 -7.24
CA PHE A 41 -5.76 11.11 -8.21
C PHE A 41 -5.51 12.43 -7.48
N LEU A 42 -4.35 13.03 -7.72
CA LEU A 42 -3.99 14.35 -7.23
C LEU A 42 -4.08 15.36 -8.37
N GLN A 43 -5.02 16.30 -8.29
CA GLN A 43 -5.16 17.35 -9.30
C GLN A 43 -4.02 18.37 -9.16
N ASP A 44 -3.46 18.83 -10.28
CA ASP A 44 -2.33 19.77 -10.29
C ASP A 44 -2.62 21.10 -9.57
N ASP A 45 -3.87 21.58 -9.65
CA ASP A 45 -4.32 22.83 -9.05
C ASP A 45 -4.45 22.78 -7.52
N GLN A 46 -4.47 21.57 -6.94
CA GLN A 46 -4.56 21.34 -5.49
C GLN A 46 -3.20 21.07 -4.83
N VAL A 47 -2.11 21.12 -5.61
CA VAL A 47 -0.76 20.71 -5.16
C VAL A 47 0.22 21.87 -5.28
N GLU A 48 0.55 22.50 -4.14
CA GLU A 48 1.59 23.54 -4.07
C GLU A 48 3.01 22.95 -4.13
N ASP A 49 3.28 21.87 -3.36
CA ASP A 49 4.52 21.11 -3.38
C ASP A 49 4.28 19.66 -3.84
N ARG A 50 4.80 19.34 -5.02
CA ARG A 50 4.65 18.02 -5.63
C ARG A 50 5.35 16.90 -4.86
N SER A 51 6.49 17.16 -4.23
CA SER A 51 7.26 16.13 -3.53
C SER A 51 6.56 15.67 -2.26
N GLU A 52 6.06 16.64 -1.47
CA GLU A 52 5.32 16.34 -0.24
C GLU A 52 3.96 15.70 -0.56
N ALA A 53 3.24 16.24 -1.54
CA ALA A 53 1.96 15.69 -1.98
C ALA A 53 2.09 14.25 -2.48
N TRP A 54 3.15 13.93 -3.24
CA TRP A 54 3.43 12.56 -3.67
C TRP A 54 3.67 11.62 -2.50
N SER A 55 4.56 12.00 -1.59
CA SER A 55 4.90 11.17 -0.43
C SER A 55 3.67 10.90 0.44
N LYS A 56 2.76 11.88 0.54
CA LYS A 56 1.49 11.73 1.24
C LYS A 56 0.54 10.79 0.49
N ALA A 57 0.36 11.00 -0.81
CA ALA A 57 -0.56 10.19 -1.60
C ALA A 57 -0.08 8.73 -1.75
N GLU A 58 1.22 8.49 -1.85
CA GLU A 58 1.78 7.13 -1.82
C GLU A 58 1.43 6.42 -0.49
N ARG A 59 1.61 7.10 0.65
CA ARG A 59 1.23 6.53 1.95
C ARG A 59 -0.26 6.22 2.03
N GLU A 60 -1.11 7.15 1.61
CA GLU A 60 -2.57 6.96 1.59
C GLU A 60 -2.99 5.82 0.64
N LEU A 61 -2.32 5.70 -0.51
CA LEU A 61 -2.57 4.64 -1.48
C LEU A 61 -2.30 3.26 -0.86
N LEU A 62 -1.13 3.11 -0.24
CA LEU A 62 -0.68 1.87 0.38
C LEU A 62 -1.51 1.54 1.61
N GLU A 63 -1.91 2.52 2.40
CA GLU A 63 -2.78 2.32 3.55
C GLU A 63 -4.17 1.85 3.14
N SER A 64 -4.77 2.47 2.11
CA SER A 64 -6.02 2.01 1.51
C SER A 64 -5.91 0.58 0.98
N LEU A 65 -4.76 0.19 0.44
CA LEU A 65 -4.52 -1.19 0.01
C LEU A 65 -4.43 -2.16 1.20
N ARG A 66 -3.76 -1.76 2.29
CA ARG A 66 -3.73 -2.53 3.55
C ARG A 66 -5.12 -2.69 4.15
N ASP A 67 -5.91 -1.62 4.20
CA ASP A 67 -7.29 -1.65 4.68
C ASP A 67 -8.12 -2.69 3.91
N LYS A 68 -8.01 -2.69 2.57
CA LYS A 68 -8.69 -3.68 1.71
C LYS A 68 -8.24 -5.11 2.00
N ALA A 69 -6.94 -5.33 2.20
CA ALA A 69 -6.42 -6.64 2.57
C ALA A 69 -6.91 -7.08 3.97
N ARG A 70 -6.95 -6.17 4.96
CA ARG A 70 -7.48 -6.43 6.30
C ARG A 70 -8.94 -6.85 6.27
N LEU A 71 -9.77 -6.19 5.45
CA LEU A 71 -11.18 -6.54 5.28
C LEU A 71 -11.38 -7.96 4.72
N LEU A 72 -10.40 -8.49 3.97
CA LEU A 72 -10.41 -9.86 3.46
C LEU A 72 -9.84 -10.88 4.47
N GLY A 73 -9.32 -10.43 5.61
CA GLY A 73 -8.62 -11.29 6.56
C GLY A 73 -7.22 -11.73 6.10
N ALA A 74 -6.65 -11.02 5.13
CA ALA A 74 -5.26 -11.18 4.71
C ALA A 74 -4.32 -10.49 5.69
N ASN A 75 -3.10 -11.02 5.84
CA ASN A 75 -2.01 -10.39 6.57
C ASN A 75 -0.87 -9.92 5.65
N ALA A 76 -0.99 -10.16 4.35
CA ALA A 76 -0.03 -9.71 3.36
C ALA A 76 -0.69 -9.33 2.03
N VAL A 77 -0.03 -8.44 1.30
CA VAL A 77 -0.22 -8.21 -0.13
C VAL A 77 1.08 -8.59 -0.83
N VAL A 78 1.02 -9.55 -1.74
CA VAL A 78 2.19 -10.03 -2.50
C VAL A 78 2.10 -9.65 -3.97
N GLY A 79 3.25 -9.55 -4.64
CA GLY A 79 3.31 -9.09 -6.02
C GLY A 79 2.80 -7.65 -6.17
N LEU A 80 3.12 -6.78 -5.20
CA LEU A 80 2.73 -5.37 -5.23
C LEU A 80 3.41 -4.66 -6.39
N GLU A 81 2.60 -4.02 -7.23
CA GLU A 81 3.02 -3.12 -8.29
C GLU A 81 2.38 -1.76 -8.08
N ILE A 82 3.16 -0.68 -8.23
CA ILE A 82 2.68 0.69 -8.17
C ILE A 82 2.96 1.34 -9.52
N THR A 83 1.90 1.82 -10.16
CA THR A 83 1.97 2.59 -11.40
C THR A 83 1.70 4.06 -11.09
N LEU A 84 2.52 4.92 -11.70
CA LEU A 84 2.44 6.36 -11.56
C LEU A 84 2.29 6.99 -12.95
N ASP A 85 1.21 7.74 -13.15
CA ASP A 85 0.96 8.51 -14.36
C ASP A 85 0.88 10.00 -14.01
N PRO A 86 1.94 10.78 -14.28
CA PRO A 86 2.01 12.19 -13.88
C PRO A 86 1.26 13.13 -14.83
N PHE A 87 0.67 12.62 -15.91
CA PHE A 87 -0.07 13.42 -16.90
C PHE A 87 -1.50 12.91 -17.09
N ALA A 88 -2.01 12.17 -16.11
CA ALA A 88 -3.34 11.61 -16.16
C ALA A 88 -4.39 12.71 -16.24
N GLN A 89 -5.42 12.48 -17.05
CA GLN A 89 -6.57 13.38 -17.20
C GLN A 89 -7.82 12.72 -16.64
N LEU A 90 -8.56 13.45 -15.80
CA LEU A 90 -9.89 13.02 -15.38
C LEU A 90 -10.85 13.13 -16.57
N PRO A 91 -11.52 12.03 -16.98
CA PRO A 91 -12.42 12.03 -18.14
C PRO A 91 -13.56 13.04 -18.03
N GLU A 92 -13.96 13.37 -16.80
CA GLU A 92 -15.17 14.14 -16.50
C GLU A 92 -14.90 15.65 -16.33
N SER A 93 -13.67 16.07 -16.03
CA SER A 93 -13.35 17.47 -15.69
C SER A 93 -12.24 18.10 -16.51
N ALA A 94 -11.58 17.34 -17.39
CA ALA A 94 -10.35 17.74 -18.09
C ALA A 94 -9.20 18.18 -17.15
N ALA A 95 -9.33 17.95 -15.85
CA ALA A 95 -8.27 18.23 -14.89
C ALA A 95 -7.09 17.29 -15.13
N THR A 96 -5.89 17.87 -15.19
CA THR A 96 -4.64 17.12 -15.24
C THR A 96 -4.13 16.89 -13.82
N GLY A 97 -3.41 15.79 -13.65
CA GLY A 97 -2.84 15.48 -12.36
C GLY A 97 -2.05 14.19 -12.36
N LEU A 98 -1.63 13.82 -11.16
CA LEU A 98 -0.98 12.56 -10.89
C LEU A 98 -2.02 11.50 -10.58
N ARG A 99 -2.01 10.41 -11.34
CA ARG A 99 -2.70 9.16 -10.97
C ARG A 99 -1.70 8.18 -10.37
N LEU A 100 -2.05 7.66 -9.20
CA LEU A 100 -1.35 6.57 -8.54
C LEU A 100 -2.27 5.36 -8.51
N HIS A 101 -1.75 4.21 -8.91
CA HIS A 101 -2.50 2.96 -8.89
C HIS A 101 -1.62 1.85 -8.33
N ALA A 102 -2.05 1.24 -7.24
CA ALA A 102 -1.39 0.09 -6.63
C ALA A 102 -2.23 -1.17 -6.83
N VAL A 103 -1.59 -2.26 -7.23
CA VAL A 103 -2.21 -3.57 -7.42
C VAL A 103 -1.36 -4.63 -6.73
N GLY A 104 -2.01 -5.61 -6.11
CA GLY A 104 -1.33 -6.78 -5.60
C GLY A 104 -2.32 -7.89 -5.27
N THR A 105 -1.83 -9.02 -4.80
CA THR A 105 -2.68 -10.14 -4.39
C THR A 105 -2.74 -10.22 -2.86
N ALA A 106 -3.95 -10.12 -2.31
CA ALA A 106 -4.16 -10.30 -0.87
C ALA A 106 -3.97 -11.79 -0.51
N ALA A 107 -3.13 -12.07 0.48
CA ALA A 107 -2.78 -13.41 0.91
C ALA A 107 -2.72 -13.52 2.44
N LYS A 108 -2.99 -14.73 2.95
CA LYS A 108 -2.69 -15.10 4.32
C LYS A 108 -1.40 -15.93 4.32
N LEU A 109 -0.31 -15.36 4.79
CA LEU A 109 0.98 -16.01 4.92
C LEU A 109 1.16 -16.58 6.33
N GLU A 110 1.72 -17.78 6.40
CA GLU A 110 2.09 -18.44 7.65
C GLU A 110 3.59 -18.78 7.61
N PRO A 111 4.33 -18.63 8.72
CA PRO A 111 5.72 -19.05 8.80
C PRO A 111 5.84 -20.57 8.64
N LEU A 112 6.96 -21.02 8.07
CA LEU A 112 7.25 -22.44 7.90
C LEU A 112 7.82 -23.10 9.16
N PHE A 113 8.32 -22.32 10.13
CA PHE A 113 8.99 -22.80 11.35
C PHE A 113 8.73 -21.87 12.53
#